data_AF-A0A535BWR7-F1
#
_entry.id   AF-A0A535BWR7-F1
#
_cell.length_a   1.000
_cell.length_b   1.000
_cell.length_c   1.000
_cell.angle_alpha   90.00
_cell.angle_beta   90.00
_cell.angle_gamma   90.00
#
_symmetry.space_group_name_H-M   'P 1'
#
loop_
_entity.id
_entity.type
_entity.pdbx_description
1 polymer ?
#
loop_
_entity_poly.entity_id
_entity_poly.type
_entity_poly.pdbx_seq_one_letter_code
_entity_poly.pdbx_strand_id
1 'polypeptide(L)'
;MSEPANGHRSVGSAVATRYATKTATCQVTVSLPPDRIIAESPQGATTLAAHPKKRIPHAAQGERRSHLALRATNLVPCPQCRSPKPPHQACPHCGTYRGRQVIKIKTRRAAAT
;
A
#
# COMPACT_ATOMS: atom_id res chain seq x y z
N MET A 1 -24.89 28.39 -4.34
CA MET A 1 -23.44 28.37 -4.63
C MET A 1 -22.75 28.58 -3.31
N SER A 2 -22.34 27.49 -2.66
CA SER A 2 -21.86 27.49 -1.28
C SER A 2 -20.44 26.91 -1.28
N GLU A 3 -19.47 27.74 -0.93
CA GLU A 3 -18.04 27.41 -0.91
C GLU A 3 -17.71 26.38 0.19
N PRO A 4 -16.86 25.38 -0.06
CA PRO A 4 -16.31 24.56 1.00
C PRO A 4 -15.10 25.27 1.65
N ALA A 5 -15.20 25.50 2.96
CA ALA A 5 -14.11 26.02 3.79
C ALA A 5 -12.91 25.06 3.80
N ASN A 6 -11.91 25.39 2.98
CA ASN A 6 -10.66 24.66 2.85
C ASN A 6 -9.63 25.30 3.79
N GLY A 7 -9.44 24.74 4.99
CA GLY A 7 -8.46 25.21 5.97
C GLY A 7 -7.05 24.67 5.69
N HIS A 8 -6.35 25.28 4.74
CA HIS A 8 -4.96 24.97 4.41
C HIS A 8 -4.03 25.80 5.31
N ARG A 9 -3.55 25.21 6.41
CA ARG A 9 -2.58 25.87 7.28
C ARG A 9 -1.17 25.67 6.74
N SER A 10 -0.68 26.69 6.04
CA SER A 10 0.70 26.83 5.56
C SER A 10 1.68 26.97 6.72
N VAL A 11 2.69 26.11 6.82
CA VAL A 11 3.87 26.36 7.65
C VAL A 11 5.15 26.36 6.81
N GLY A 12 5.66 27.58 6.63
CA GLY A 12 7.05 28.02 6.47
C GLY A 12 8.10 27.05 5.92
N SER A 13 8.55 27.35 4.71
CA SER A 13 9.87 27.04 4.16
C SER A 13 10.97 27.71 4.99
N ALA A 14 11.97 26.94 5.44
CA ALA A 14 13.28 27.47 5.82
C ALA A 14 14.37 26.53 5.29
N VAL A 15 15.11 27.07 4.32
CA VAL A 15 16.23 26.50 3.59
C VAL A 15 17.48 26.48 4.48
N ALA A 16 18.20 25.35 4.50
CA ALA A 16 19.62 25.33 4.82
C ALA A 16 20.31 24.11 4.17
N THR A 17 20.66 24.26 2.90
CA THR A 17 21.75 23.51 2.24
C THR A 17 23.08 23.96 2.83
N ARG A 18 24.01 23.03 3.09
CA ARG A 18 25.47 23.18 2.92
C ARG A 18 26.21 21.86 3.30
N TYR A 19 26.42 21.04 2.28
CA TYR A 19 27.63 20.26 1.96
C TYR A 19 28.54 19.71 3.09
N ALA A 20 28.76 18.40 3.05
CA ALA A 20 30.11 17.83 3.14
C ALA A 20 30.17 16.49 2.37
N THR A 21 30.53 16.57 1.10
CA THR A 21 30.97 15.44 0.29
C THR A 21 32.29 14.90 0.85
N LYS A 22 32.28 13.66 1.32
CA LYS A 22 33.47 12.80 1.27
C LYS A 22 33.08 11.45 0.67
N THR A 23 33.36 11.35 -0.63
CA THR A 23 33.63 10.11 -1.34
C THR A 23 34.66 9.29 -0.57
N ALA A 24 34.25 8.14 -0.07
CA ALA A 24 35.15 7.03 0.22
C ALA A 24 34.49 5.77 -0.36
N THR A 25 34.76 5.55 -1.64
CA THR A 25 34.63 4.25 -2.29
C THR A 25 35.51 3.25 -1.54
N CYS A 26 34.90 2.32 -0.81
CA CYS A 26 35.54 1.05 -0.46
C CYS A 26 34.66 -0.07 -1.02
N GLN A 27 34.85 -0.36 -2.30
CA GLN A 27 34.45 -1.63 -2.88
C GLN A 27 35.37 -2.70 -2.30
N VAL A 28 34.83 -3.62 -1.51
CA VAL A 28 35.38 -4.98 -1.42
C VAL A 28 34.21 -5.96 -1.39
N THR A 29 33.98 -6.58 -2.54
CA THR A 29 33.18 -7.77 -2.72
C THR A 29 33.99 -9.00 -2.30
N VAL A 30 33.50 -9.82 -1.36
CA VAL A 30 33.80 -11.25 -1.35
C VAL A 30 32.58 -12.04 -0.80
N SER A 31 31.97 -12.79 -1.72
CA SER A 31 31.30 -14.10 -1.57
C SER A 31 30.44 -14.38 -0.34
N LEU A 32 29.11 -14.40 -0.52
CA LEU A 32 28.22 -15.17 0.33
C LEU A 32 28.49 -16.68 0.09
N PRO A 33 28.85 -17.47 1.10
CA PRO A 33 28.83 -18.92 0.98
C PRO A 33 27.36 -19.42 0.97
N PRO A 34 26.96 -20.26 0.00
CA PRO A 34 25.79 -21.11 0.16
C PRO A 34 26.11 -22.26 1.14
N ASP A 35 25.07 -22.77 1.80
CA ASP A 35 25.08 -23.95 2.69
C ASP A 35 25.34 -23.70 4.18
N ARG A 36 24.34 -23.14 4.86
CA ARG A 36 24.01 -23.56 6.23
C ARG A 36 22.56 -24.01 6.33
N ILE A 37 22.41 -25.32 6.16
CA ILE A 37 21.25 -26.14 6.49
C ILE A 37 21.12 -26.20 8.02
N ILE A 38 19.97 -25.75 8.51
CA ILE A 38 19.25 -26.13 9.74
C ILE A 38 20.11 -26.27 11.01
N ALA A 39 20.09 -25.22 11.84
CA ALA A 39 20.05 -25.38 13.29
C ALA A 39 18.68 -24.85 13.74
N GLU A 40 17.88 -25.71 14.38
CA GLU A 40 16.63 -25.35 15.04
C GLU A 40 16.83 -24.10 15.90
N SER A 41 16.23 -22.99 15.47
CA SER A 41 16.16 -21.79 16.30
C SER A 41 15.35 -22.12 17.55
N PRO A 42 15.91 -21.92 18.76
CA PRO A 42 15.28 -22.32 20.00
C PRO A 42 13.95 -21.59 20.15
N GLN A 43 12.86 -22.35 20.19
CA GLN A 43 11.56 -21.87 20.59
C GLN A 43 11.66 -21.44 22.06
N GLY A 44 11.72 -20.12 22.32
CA GLY A 44 11.80 -19.66 23.70
C GLY A 44 12.18 -18.21 23.96
N ALA A 45 12.22 -17.31 22.98
CA ALA A 45 12.31 -15.89 23.27
C ALA A 45 10.89 -15.30 23.38
N THR A 46 10.24 -15.47 24.54
CA THR A 46 9.08 -14.64 24.89
C THR A 46 9.55 -13.19 24.90
N THR A 47 9.15 -12.49 23.85
CA THR A 47 9.57 -11.16 23.50
C THR A 47 9.25 -10.21 24.67
N LEU A 48 10.28 -9.66 25.33
CA LEU A 48 10.15 -8.42 26.11
C LEU A 48 9.94 -7.26 25.12
N ALA A 49 8.82 -7.27 24.42
CA ALA A 49 8.40 -6.15 23.60
C ALA A 49 8.06 -4.99 24.53
N ALA A 50 8.48 -3.77 24.15
CA ALA A 50 8.15 -2.56 24.88
C ALA A 50 6.63 -2.49 25.14
N HIS A 51 6.24 -2.64 26.40
CA HIS A 51 4.85 -2.57 26.81
C HIS A 51 4.46 -1.10 27.05
N PRO A 52 3.31 -0.64 26.53
CA PRO A 52 2.83 0.70 26.82
C PRO A 52 2.65 0.88 28.34
N LYS A 53 3.34 1.84 28.93
CA LYS A 53 3.27 2.11 30.38
C LYS A 53 1.85 2.49 30.84
N LYS A 54 1.06 3.12 29.98
CA LYS A 54 -0.31 3.57 30.24
C LYS A 54 -1.19 3.39 29.00
N ARG A 55 -2.49 3.27 29.22
CA ARG A 55 -3.49 3.32 28.14
C ARG A 55 -3.47 4.69 27.46
N ILE A 56 -3.52 4.68 26.13
CA ILE A 56 -3.59 5.92 25.34
C ILE A 56 -5.02 6.48 25.41
N PRO A 57 -5.20 7.79 25.68
CA PRO A 57 -6.53 8.38 25.76
C PRO A 57 -7.26 8.35 24.42
N HIS A 58 -8.60 8.34 24.47
CA HIS A 58 -9.46 8.29 23.28
C HIS A 58 -9.19 9.47 22.32
N ALA A 59 -8.93 10.67 22.84
CA ALA A 59 -8.59 11.85 22.04
C ALA A 59 -7.33 11.62 21.18
N ALA A 60 -6.22 11.20 21.80
CA ALA A 60 -4.96 10.92 21.09
C ALA A 60 -5.07 9.72 20.12
N GLN A 61 -5.96 8.76 20.40
CA GLN A 61 -6.27 7.70 19.45
C GLN A 61 -7.06 8.23 18.24
N GLY A 62 -8.03 9.11 18.47
CA GLY A 62 -8.82 9.76 17.42
C GLY A 62 -7.96 10.64 16.51
N GLU A 63 -7.12 11.49 17.09
CA GLU A 63 -6.19 12.36 16.35
C GLU A 63 -5.24 11.54 15.45
N ARG A 64 -4.64 10.47 15.98
CA ARG A 64 -3.77 9.58 15.19
C ARG A 64 -4.51 8.91 14.03
N ARG A 65 -5.80 8.60 14.20
CA ARG A 65 -6.64 7.98 13.16
C ARG A 65 -7.27 8.99 12.21
N SER A 66 -7.19 10.29 12.48
CA SER A 66 -7.85 11.34 11.69
C SER A 66 -7.40 11.38 10.23
N HIS A 67 -6.14 11.00 9.97
CA HIS A 67 -5.60 10.94 8.61
C HIS A 67 -6.02 9.69 7.82
N LEU A 68 -6.60 8.68 8.46
CA LEU A 68 -6.97 7.40 7.85
C LEU A 68 -8.36 7.45 7.17
N ALA A 69 -8.62 8.50 6.41
CA ALA A 69 -9.86 8.64 5.66
C ALA A 69 -9.84 7.77 4.39
N LEU A 70 -10.79 6.84 4.25
CA LEU A 70 -10.96 6.05 3.03
C LEU A 70 -11.55 6.92 1.91
N ARG A 71 -11.03 6.77 0.69
CA ARG A 71 -11.57 7.42 -0.51
C ARG A 71 -12.24 6.37 -1.39
N ALA A 72 -13.42 6.70 -1.90
CA ALA A 72 -14.11 5.83 -2.85
C ALA A 72 -13.30 5.73 -4.15
N THR A 73 -13.25 4.53 -4.72
CA THR A 73 -12.61 4.30 -6.02
C THR A 73 -13.51 4.83 -7.14
N ASN A 74 -12.92 5.54 -8.10
CA ASN A 74 -13.62 6.01 -9.29
C ASN A 74 -14.00 4.82 -10.17
N LEU A 75 -15.29 4.68 -10.46
CA LEU A 75 -15.83 3.65 -11.35
C LEU A 75 -16.40 4.30 -12.61
N VAL A 76 -16.07 3.74 -13.77
CA VAL A 76 -16.48 4.21 -15.09
C VAL A 76 -17.36 3.14 -15.74
N PRO A 77 -18.44 3.49 -16.47
CA PRO A 77 -19.22 2.51 -17.19
C PRO A 77 -18.41 1.83 -18.30
N CYS A 78 -18.55 0.50 -18.43
CA CYS A 78 -17.93 -0.26 -19.50
C CYS A 78 -18.70 -0.08 -20.83
N PRO A 79 -18.04 0.19 -21.97
CA PRO A 79 -18.73 0.38 -23.25
C PRO A 79 -19.50 -0.86 -23.76
N GLN A 80 -19.08 -2.07 -23.37
CA GLN A 80 -19.65 -3.32 -23.90
C GLN A 80 -20.79 -3.87 -23.05
N CYS A 81 -20.71 -3.78 -21.72
CA CYS A 81 -21.68 -4.37 -20.80
C CYS A 81 -22.37 -3.35 -19.88
N ARG A 82 -21.95 -2.08 -19.90
CA ARG A 82 -22.42 -0.97 -19.04
C ARG A 82 -22.27 -1.21 -17.53
N SER A 83 -21.58 -2.27 -17.12
CA SER A 83 -21.22 -2.48 -15.72
C SER A 83 -20.15 -1.47 -15.27
N PRO A 84 -20.18 -1.03 -13.99
CA PRO A 84 -19.12 -0.20 -13.44
C PRO A 84 -17.79 -0.97 -13.44
N LYS A 85 -16.71 -0.32 -13.87
CA LYS A 85 -15.37 -0.88 -13.86
C LYS A 85 -14.33 0.14 -13.40
N PRO A 86 -13.20 -0.29 -12.82
CA PRO A 86 -12.10 0.61 -12.56
C PRO A 86 -11.47 1.12 -13.88
N PRO A 87 -10.97 2.37 -13.92
CA PRO A 87 -10.23 2.88 -15.06
C PRO A 87 -8.94 2.07 -15.27
N HIS A 88 -8.47 2.01 -16.52
CA HIS A 88 -7.25 1.28 -16.94
C HIS A 88 -7.21 -0.23 -16.69
N GLN A 89 -8.31 -0.85 -16.23
CA GLN A 89 -8.40 -2.30 -16.07
C GLN A 89 -9.35 -2.93 -17.09
N ALA A 90 -9.15 -4.23 -17.35
CA ALA A 90 -10.10 -5.05 -18.08
C ALA A 90 -11.38 -5.21 -17.25
N CYS A 91 -12.53 -5.22 -17.92
CA CYS A 91 -13.80 -5.39 -17.21
C CYS A 91 -13.90 -6.81 -16.61
N PRO A 92 -14.20 -6.98 -15.31
CA PRO A 92 -14.32 -8.30 -14.69
C PRO A 92 -15.52 -9.10 -15.21
N HIS A 93 -16.57 -8.42 -15.69
CA HIS A 93 -17.78 -9.08 -16.20
C HIS A 93 -17.63 -9.62 -17.62
N CYS A 94 -17.09 -8.82 -18.55
CA CYS A 94 -17.00 -9.21 -19.97
C CYS A 94 -15.58 -9.55 -20.44
N GLY A 95 -14.55 -9.32 -19.62
CA GLY A 95 -13.16 -9.64 -19.95
C GLY A 95 -12.56 -8.77 -21.06
N THR A 96 -13.23 -7.68 -21.45
CA THR A 96 -12.80 -6.82 -22.55
C THR A 96 -12.05 -5.57 -22.05
N TYR A 97 -11.02 -5.18 -22.81
CA TYR A 97 -10.27 -3.93 -22.65
C TYR A 97 -10.05 -3.31 -24.04
N ARG A 98 -10.43 -2.04 -24.20
CA ARG A 98 -10.30 -1.29 -25.48
C ARG A 98 -10.85 -2.04 -26.70
N GLY A 99 -12.02 -2.67 -26.55
CA GLY A 99 -12.68 -3.41 -27.63
C GLY A 99 -12.05 -4.77 -27.97
N ARG A 100 -10.99 -5.19 -27.27
CA ARG A 100 -10.37 -6.51 -27.42
C ARG A 100 -10.72 -7.38 -26.24
N GLN A 101 -11.02 -8.65 -26.48
CA GLN A 101 -11.22 -9.62 -25.42
C GLN A 101 -9.86 -10.11 -24.93
N VAL A 102 -9.49 -9.72 -23.70
CA VAL A 102 -8.18 -10.03 -23.10
C VAL A 102 -8.31 -11.24 -22.18
N ILE A 103 -9.43 -11.34 -21.46
CA ILE A 103 -9.69 -12.43 -20.53
C ILE A 103 -10.71 -13.37 -21.19
N LYS A 104 -10.28 -14.60 -21.49
CA LYS A 104 -11.20 -15.70 -21.79
C LYS A 104 -11.79 -16.18 -20.47
N ILE A 105 -12.89 -15.58 -20.04
CA ILE A 105 -13.60 -16.00 -18.83
C ILE A 105 -14.16 -17.39 -19.10
N LYS A 106 -13.48 -18.42 -18.60
CA LYS A 106 -14.06 -19.76 -18.51
C LYS A 106 -15.07 -19.69 -17.38
N THR A 107 -16.36 -19.80 -17.71
CA THR A 107 -17.41 -20.06 -16.73
C THR A 107 -16.97 -21.28 -15.92
N ARG A 108 -16.72 -21.09 -14.62
CA ARG A 108 -16.49 -22.23 -13.74
C ARG A 108 -17.76 -23.07 -13.81
N ARG A 109 -17.62 -24.28 -14.35
CA ARG A 109 -18.63 -25.32 -14.35
C ARG A 109 -19.30 -25.31 -12.97
N ALA A 110 -20.63 -25.18 -12.95
CA ALA A 110 -21.43 -25.68 -11.87
C ALA A 110 -21.21 -27.21 -11.85
N ALA A 111 -20.14 -27.64 -11.19
CA ALA A 111 -19.98 -29.02 -10.80
C ALA A 111 -20.91 -29.21 -9.61
N ALA A 112 -22.05 -29.84 -9.91
CA ALA A 112 -22.83 -30.77 -9.10
C ALA A 112 -22.73 -30.67 -7.57
N THR A 113 -23.91 -30.44 -6.98
CA THR A 113 -24.44 -30.92 -5.68
C THR A 113 -23.85 -30.34 -4.40
#